data_AF-A0A7W6X5V0-F1
#
_entry.id   AF-A0A7W6X5V0-F1
#
_cell.length_a   1.000
_cell.length_b   1.000
_cell.length_c   1.000
_cell.angle_alpha   90.00
_cell.angle_beta   90.00
_cell.angle_gamma   90.00
#
_symmetry.space_group_name_H-M   'P 1'
#
loop_
_entity.id
_entity.type
_entity.pdbx_description
1 polymer ?
#
loop_
_entity_poly.entity_id
_entity_poly.type
_entity_poly.pdbx_seq_one_letter_code
_entity_poly.pdbx_strand_id
1 'polypeptide(L)' 'MRTKILEGIPLNRLGTADDVAGIYTFLVSDLSAYVTGAVIDVNGGMLIH' A
#
# COMPACT_ATOMS: atom_id res chain seq x y z
N MET A 1 5.40 22.21 -1.30
CA MET A 1 5.44 20.99 -0.46
C MET A 1 4.77 19.80 -1.16
N ARG A 2 3.50 19.92 -1.59
CA ARG A 2 2.78 18.84 -2.30
C ARG A 2 3.52 18.26 -3.52
N THR A 3 4.12 19.10 -4.35
CA THR A 3 4.88 18.67 -5.54
C THR A 3 6.07 17.78 -5.19
N LYS A 4 6.85 18.16 -4.17
CA LYS A 4 8.01 17.36 -3.70
C LYS A 4 7.62 15.99 -3.14
N ILE A 5 6.42 15.88 -2.57
CA ILE A 5 5.90 14.59 -2.09
C ILE A 5 5.57 13.68 -3.28
N LEU A 6 4.93 14.22 -4.32
CA LEU A 6 4.56 13.47 -5.52
C LEU A 6 5.78 12.96 -6.30
N GLU A 7 6.86 13.76 -6.37
CA GLU A 7 8.14 13.35 -6.97
C GLU A 7 8.75 12.10 -6.30
N GLY A 8 8.47 11.90 -5.01
CA GLY A 8 8.93 10.72 -4.26
C GLY A 8 8.02 9.49 -4.38
N ILE A 9 6.89 9.59 -5.08
CA ILE A 9 5.94 8.48 -5.26
C ILE A 9 6.00 8.03 -6.73
N PRO A 10 6.51 6.83 -7.04
CA PRO A 10 6.56 6.31 -8.41
C PRO A 10 5.22 6.31 -9.15
N LEU A 11 4.10 6.04 -8.47
CA LEU A 11 2.76 6.13 -9.07
C LEU A 11 2.27 7.58 -9.31
N ASN A 12 3.05 8.58 -8.91
CA ASN A 12 2.82 10.01 -9.11
C ASN A 12 1.43 10.49 -8.64
N ARG A 13 0.90 9.88 -7.59
CA ARG A 13 -0.34 10.30 -6.94
C ARG A 13 -0.32 9.95 -5.46
N LEU A 14 -1.13 10.68 -4.69
CA LEU A 14 -1.39 10.29 -3.31
C LEU A 14 -2.30 9.05 -3.28
N GLY A 15 -2.09 8.21 -2.27
CA GLY A 15 -2.99 7.12 -1.95
C GLY A 15 -4.35 7.63 -1.48
N THR A 16 -5.35 6.79 -1.66
CA THR A 16 -6.73 6.95 -1.21
C THR A 16 -7.10 5.80 -0.28
N ALA A 17 -8.26 5.89 0.37
CA ALA A 17 -8.75 4.78 1.21
C ALA A 17 -8.94 3.49 0.38
N ASP A 18 -9.35 3.62 -0.88
CA ASP A 18 -9.60 2.49 -1.77
C ASP A 18 -8.31 1.72 -2.13
N ASP A 19 -7.16 2.40 -2.19
CA ASP A 19 -5.86 1.76 -2.44
C ASP A 19 -5.47 0.79 -1.31
N VAL A 20 -5.94 1.05 -0.10
CA VAL A 20 -5.67 0.23 1.09
C VAL A 20 -6.76 -0.82 1.29
N ALA A 21 -8.01 -0.54 0.91
CA ALA A 21 -9.13 -1.47 1.09
C ALA A 21 -8.89 -2.86 0.45
N GLY A 22 -8.23 -2.89 -0.72
CA GLY A 22 -7.93 -4.15 -1.41
C GLY A 22 -7.02 -5.08 -0.62
N ILE A 23 -5.93 -4.55 -0.03
CA ILE A 23 -5.01 -5.39 0.74
C ILE A 23 -5.66 -5.90 2.03
N TYR A 24 -6.47 -5.07 2.69
CA TYR A 24 -7.23 -5.49 3.86
C TYR A 24 -8.21 -6.60 3.50
N THR A 25 -8.93 -6.46 2.37
CA THR A 25 -9.85 -7.50 1.88
C THR A 25 -9.14 -8.83 1.66
N PHE A 26 -7.93 -8.81 1.08
CA PHE A 26 -7.10 -10.00 0.96
C PHE A 26 -6.73 -10.58 2.34
N LEU A 27 -6.20 -9.76 3.24
CA LEU A 27 -5.71 -10.19 4.55
C LEU A 27 -6.78 -10.72 5.50
N VAL A 28 -8.04 -10.28 5.35
CA VAL A 28 -9.16 -10.80 6.15
C VAL A 28 -9.81 -12.04 5.53
N SER A 29 -9.43 -12.42 4.31
CA SER A 29 -10.01 -13.54 3.59
C SER A 29 -9.24 -14.84 3.83
N ASP A 30 -9.85 -15.97 3.47
CA ASP A 30 -9.18 -17.28 3.51
C ASP A 30 -7.98 -17.37 2.55
N LEU A 31 -7.86 -16.46 1.58
CA LEU A 31 -6.73 -16.43 0.64
C LEU A 31 -5.39 -16.16 1.34
N SER A 32 -5.42 -15.54 2.52
CA SER A 32 -4.24 -15.24 3.33
C SER A 32 -4.13 -16.12 4.58
N ALA A 33 -4.79 -17.29 4.62
CA ALA A 33 -4.88 -18.11 5.83
C ALA A 33 -3.53 -18.54 6.45
N TYR A 34 -2.44 -18.52 5.67
CA TYR A 34 -1.09 -18.85 6.14
C TYR A 34 -0.15 -17.64 6.21
N VAL A 35 -0.67 -16.42 6.04
CA VAL A 35 0.09 -15.18 6.15
C VAL A 35 0.02 -14.68 7.59
N THR A 36 1.15 -14.67 8.28
CA THR A 36 1.30 -14.10 9.61
C THR A 36 2.68 -13.48 9.77
N GLY A 37 2.79 -12.43 10.61
CA GLY A 37 4.06 -11.73 10.84
C GLY A 37 4.60 -10.95 9.63
N ALA A 38 3.78 -10.75 8.59
CA ALA A 38 4.16 -10.02 7.39
C ALA A 38 3.74 -8.55 7.46
N VAL A 39 4.54 -7.67 6.85
CA VAL A 39 4.21 -6.27 6.60
C VAL A 39 4.02 -6.09 5.10
N ILE A 40 2.95 -5.38 4.71
CA ILE A 40 2.67 -5.09 3.30
C ILE A 40 2.55 -3.58 3.13
N ASP A 41 3.49 -3.02 2.39
CA ASP A 41 3.51 -1.59 2.10
C ASP A 41 2.54 -1.23 0.96
N VAL A 42 1.55 -0.39 1.29
CA VAL A 42 0.65 0.23 0.31
C VAL A 42 0.99 1.71 0.21
N ASN A 43 2.09 2.02 -0.49
CA ASN A 43 2.68 3.37 -0.49
C ASN A 43 2.94 3.95 -1.89
N GLY A 44 2.43 3.31 -2.95
CA GLY A 44 2.65 3.75 -4.33
C GLY A 44 4.12 3.70 -4.80
N GLY A 45 4.96 2.92 -4.12
CA GLY A 45 6.38 2.73 -4.40
C GLY A 45 7.31 3.72 -3.68
N MET A 46 6.80 4.51 -2.73
CA MET A 46 7.56 5.56 -2.05
C MET A 46 8.74 5.02 -1.23
N LEU A 47 8.60 3.82 -0.65
CA LEU A 47 9.63 3.11 0.10
C LEU A 47 9.65 1.65 -0.34
N ILE A 48 10.83 1.04 -0.31
CA ILE A 48 11.03 -0.40 -0.50
C ILE A 48 11.55 -0.97 0.82
N HIS A 49 10.86 -1.99 1.35
CA HIS A 49 11.28 -2.78 2.51
C HIS A 49 12.26 -3.88 2.10
#